data_AF-A0A6V8LSU0-F1
#
_entry.id   AF-A0A6V8LSU0-F1
#
_cell.length_a   1.000
_cell.length_b   1.000
_cell.length_c   1.000
_cell.angle_alpha   90.00
_cell.angle_beta   90.00
_cell.angle_gamma   90.00
#
_symmetry.space_group_name_H-M   'P 1'
#
loop_
_entity.id
_entity.type
_entity.pdbx_description
1 polymer ?
#
loop_
_entity_poly.entity_id
_entity_poly.type
_entity_poly.pdbx_seq_one_letter_code
_entity_poly.pdbx_strand_id
1 'polypeptide(L)'
;MTGRSALLPTLLLLWLLACGTARAHGVGLRILSCPATDGQPMQAAVFYLAQAPADGFTSFGPVRAAAVREAPPLPGRRPLVGLSHGNAGSMLSHHDTASALARAGFLVVCPMHPGDNFRDQSRLGSPALFLNRPGEVSAALDAVMRDPLFASLADPERLGAAGFSMGGYDVLVLAGARPDFQLADAYCERPGALGFCANRRAIAATELPPGGLADPRLRAVAAMAPMDAFFSGRSLSTLGCPVLLFAAERDEAVRPAGELERLLPSFPPGTRLHAVAGAGHFVFLAPCGPEQAKAVPRLCQDPEGVDRQAVHEALHAELIDFFTRHLGAPEPTP
;
A
#
# COMPACT_ATOMS: atom_id res chain seq x y z
N MET A 1 0.88 65.60 -62.00
CA MET A 1 0.00 65.40 -60.83
C MET A 1 0.10 63.92 -60.46
N THR A 2 0.99 63.59 -59.51
CA THR A 2 0.65 63.09 -58.14
C THR A 2 -0.06 61.73 -58.18
N GLY A 3 0.40 60.62 -57.61
CA GLY A 3 1.55 60.29 -56.76
C GLY A 3 1.33 58.91 -56.10
N ARG A 4 2.45 58.24 -55.76
CA ARG A 4 2.71 57.34 -54.61
C ARG A 4 1.89 56.05 -54.35
N SER A 5 2.58 54.93 -54.51
CA SER A 5 3.01 53.94 -53.47
C SER A 5 2.00 53.32 -52.49
N ALA A 6 1.98 51.97 -52.40
CA ALA A 6 2.36 51.20 -51.20
C ALA A 6 2.33 49.67 -51.40
N LEU A 7 3.30 48.99 -50.79
CA LEU A 7 3.53 47.54 -50.70
C LEU A 7 2.78 46.89 -49.52
N LEU A 8 2.38 45.60 -49.69
CA LEU A 8 2.22 44.46 -48.72
C LEU A 8 1.36 44.65 -47.43
N PRO A 9 0.81 43.58 -46.78
CA PRO A 9 1.34 42.20 -46.59
C PRO A 9 0.30 41.06 -46.87
N THR A 10 0.70 39.86 -47.29
CA THR A 10 1.18 38.68 -46.51
C THR A 10 0.27 38.25 -45.34
N LEU A 11 0.01 36.94 -45.27
CA LEU A 11 -0.54 36.15 -44.15
C LEU A 11 -2.07 36.07 -44.00
N LEU A 12 -2.67 35.06 -44.62
CA LEU A 12 -3.86 34.32 -44.17
C LEU A 12 -3.79 32.99 -44.95
N LEU A 13 -3.77 31.78 -44.41
CA LEU A 13 -4.44 31.28 -43.21
C LEU A 13 -3.85 29.87 -42.92
N LEU A 14 -2.73 29.78 -42.22
CA LEU A 14 -2.32 28.53 -41.54
C LEU A 14 -2.86 28.61 -40.10
N TRP A 15 -4.18 28.51 -39.97
CA TRP A 15 -4.78 28.10 -38.71
C TRP A 15 -4.47 26.60 -38.53
N LEU A 16 -3.24 26.35 -38.09
CA LEU A 16 -2.87 25.11 -37.45
C LEU A 16 -3.93 24.82 -36.39
N LEU A 17 -4.69 23.74 -36.60
CA LEU A 17 -5.33 23.01 -35.52
C LEU A 17 -4.22 22.54 -34.57
N ALA A 18 -3.74 23.43 -33.71
CA ALA A 18 -3.15 23.05 -32.45
C ALA A 18 -4.31 22.61 -31.55
N CYS A 19 -4.93 21.48 -31.92
CA CYS A 19 -5.64 20.68 -30.96
C CYS A 19 -4.54 20.17 -30.01
N GLY A 20 -4.22 20.96 -28.98
CA GLY A 20 -3.40 20.50 -27.89
C GLY A 20 -4.06 19.23 -27.40
N THR A 21 -3.45 18.09 -27.66
CA THR A 21 -3.86 16.85 -27.01
C THR A 21 -3.67 17.13 -25.53
N ALA A 22 -4.78 17.28 -24.80
CA ALA A 22 -4.73 17.27 -23.34
C ALA A 22 -3.97 15.99 -23.00
N ARG A 23 -2.74 16.12 -22.52
CA ARG A 23 -1.95 14.97 -22.10
C ARG A 23 -2.71 14.37 -20.94
N ALA A 24 -3.34 13.22 -21.16
CA ALA A 24 -3.92 12.47 -20.07
C ALA A 24 -2.80 12.18 -19.06
N HIS A 25 -3.09 12.37 -17.77
CA HIS A 25 -2.17 12.06 -16.68
C HIS A 25 -2.59 10.73 -16.07
N GLY A 26 -1.89 9.67 -16.47
CA GLY A 26 -2.05 8.32 -15.96
C GLY A 26 -1.05 8.02 -14.83
N VAL A 27 -0.91 6.73 -14.54
CA VAL A 27 0.01 6.23 -13.52
C VAL A 27 1.20 5.58 -14.21
N GLY A 28 2.40 5.87 -13.73
CA GLY A 28 3.64 5.17 -14.06
C GLY A 28 3.96 4.09 -13.02
N LEU A 29 4.68 3.06 -13.46
CA LEU A 29 5.18 1.99 -12.59
C LEU A 29 6.66 1.74 -12.86
N ARG A 30 7.46 1.65 -11.80
CA ARG A 30 8.87 1.19 -11.87
C ARG A 30 9.15 0.15 -10.82
N ILE A 31 10.08 -0.77 -11.10
CA ILE A 31 10.56 -1.73 -10.11
C ILE A 31 11.94 -1.28 -9.65
N LEU A 32 12.08 -1.03 -8.35
CA LEU A 32 13.35 -0.71 -7.71
C LEU A 32 13.93 -1.93 -7.01
N SER A 33 15.25 -1.94 -6.91
CA SER A 33 15.98 -2.80 -5.99
C SER A 33 16.21 -2.02 -4.70
N CYS A 34 15.72 -2.52 -3.58
CA CYS A 34 15.80 -1.88 -2.27
C CYS A 34 16.64 -2.75 -1.32
N PRO A 35 17.38 -2.16 -0.38
CA PRO A 35 17.99 -2.94 0.69
C PRO A 35 16.91 -3.66 1.49
N ALA A 36 17.13 -4.93 1.84
CA ALA A 36 16.36 -5.60 2.88
C ALA A 36 17.22 -5.77 4.15
N THR A 37 16.56 -6.12 5.26
CA THR A 37 17.21 -6.19 6.58
C THR A 37 18.15 -7.39 6.73
N ASP A 38 18.12 -8.35 5.82
CA ASP A 38 19.01 -9.53 5.77
C ASP A 38 20.23 -9.35 4.85
N GLY A 39 20.37 -8.16 4.23
CA GLY A 39 21.45 -7.85 3.30
C GLY A 39 21.24 -8.33 1.86
N GLN A 40 20.16 -9.06 1.55
CA GLN A 40 19.77 -9.35 0.17
C GLN A 40 18.84 -8.25 -0.36
N PRO A 41 19.00 -7.80 -1.60
CA PRO A 41 18.10 -6.80 -2.14
C PRO A 41 16.68 -7.37 -2.32
N MET A 42 15.68 -6.63 -1.87
CA MET A 42 14.28 -6.89 -2.18
C MET A 42 13.83 -6.05 -3.38
N GLN A 43 12.82 -6.52 -4.10
CA GLN A 43 12.18 -5.72 -5.14
C GLN A 43 11.04 -4.89 -4.55
N ALA A 44 10.85 -3.69 -5.05
CA ALA A 44 9.67 -2.88 -4.73
C ALA A 44 9.08 -2.26 -5.99
N ALA A 45 7.75 -2.29 -6.12
CA ALA A 45 7.04 -1.58 -7.17
C ALA A 45 6.71 -0.16 -6.71
N VAL A 46 7.11 0.84 -7.49
CA VAL A 46 6.81 2.25 -7.24
C VAL A 46 5.76 2.71 -8.25
N PHE A 47 4.61 3.14 -7.73
CA PHE A 47 3.51 3.74 -8.50
C PHE A 47 3.53 5.25 -8.29
N TYR A 48 3.40 6.01 -9.38
CA TYR A 48 3.54 7.47 -9.36
C TYR A 48 2.73 8.10 -10.48
N LEU A 49 2.36 9.37 -10.34
CA LEU A 49 1.70 10.10 -11.42
C LEU A 49 2.69 10.36 -12.57
N ALA A 50 2.26 10.10 -13.80
CA ALA A 50 3.14 10.09 -14.96
C ALA A 50 2.48 10.65 -16.22
N GLN A 51 3.33 10.97 -17.20
CA GLN A 51 2.93 11.22 -18.58
C GLN A 51 2.57 9.88 -19.24
N ALA A 52 1.33 9.43 -19.03
CA ALA A 52 0.82 8.15 -19.49
C ALA A 52 -0.69 8.25 -19.79
N PRO A 53 -1.24 7.44 -20.71
CA PRO A 53 -2.69 7.36 -20.90
C PRO A 53 -3.43 7.05 -19.59
N ALA A 54 -4.59 7.67 -19.38
CA ALA A 54 -5.39 7.48 -18.15
C ALA A 54 -5.87 6.03 -17.98
N ASP A 55 -6.06 5.30 -19.07
CA ASP A 55 -6.44 3.89 -19.17
C ASP A 55 -5.23 2.95 -19.41
N GLY A 56 -4.01 3.48 -19.32
CA GLY A 56 -2.78 2.71 -19.50
C GLY A 56 -2.61 1.62 -18.44
N PHE A 57 -2.09 0.46 -18.86
CA PHE A 57 -1.86 -0.67 -17.97
C PHE A 57 -0.58 -1.44 -18.34
N THR A 58 -0.08 -2.23 -17.40
CA THR A 58 1.05 -3.15 -17.58
C THR A 58 0.67 -4.52 -17.08
N SER A 59 0.90 -5.56 -17.89
CA SER A 59 0.68 -6.95 -17.50
C SER A 59 1.90 -7.56 -16.82
N PHE A 60 1.67 -8.31 -15.75
CA PHE A 60 2.65 -9.11 -15.02
C PHE A 60 2.10 -10.53 -14.90
N GLY A 61 2.32 -11.34 -15.95
CA GLY A 61 1.60 -12.60 -16.08
C GLY A 61 0.08 -12.35 -16.06
N PRO A 62 -0.68 -12.96 -15.13
CA PRO A 62 -2.13 -12.82 -15.07
C PRO A 62 -2.59 -11.53 -14.38
N VAL A 63 -1.69 -10.77 -13.73
CA VAL A 63 -1.99 -9.48 -13.09
C VAL A 63 -1.97 -8.37 -14.14
N ARG A 64 -2.98 -7.48 -14.12
CA ARG A 64 -3.02 -6.25 -14.93
C ARG A 64 -3.05 -5.02 -14.02
N ALA A 65 -1.89 -4.39 -13.83
CA ALA A 65 -1.78 -3.17 -13.06
C ALA A 65 -2.18 -1.96 -13.93
N ALA A 66 -3.05 -1.08 -13.42
CA ALA A 66 -3.51 0.14 -14.09
C ALA A 66 -2.44 1.26 -14.05
N ALA A 67 -1.24 0.92 -14.52
CA ALA A 67 -0.05 1.77 -14.57
C ALA A 67 0.84 1.38 -15.76
N VAL A 68 1.53 2.34 -16.36
CA VAL A 68 2.42 2.15 -17.51
C VAL A 68 3.87 2.04 -17.05
N ARG A 69 4.53 0.94 -17.41
CA ARG A 69 5.92 0.66 -17.04
C ARG A 69 6.88 1.74 -17.55
N GLU A 70 7.80 2.18 -16.69
CA GLU A 70 8.84 3.19 -16.96
C GLU A 70 8.33 4.54 -17.50
N ALA A 71 7.03 4.85 -17.39
CA ALA A 71 6.48 6.13 -17.87
C ALA A 71 7.19 7.34 -17.25
N PRO A 72 7.42 8.45 -17.98
CA PRO A 72 8.06 9.63 -17.40
C PRO A 72 7.24 10.22 -16.26
N PRO A 73 7.79 10.41 -15.05
CA PRO A 73 7.04 11.01 -13.94
C PRO A 73 6.67 12.46 -14.25
N LEU A 74 5.56 12.92 -13.65
CA LEU A 74 5.23 14.34 -13.63
C LEU A 74 6.01 15.04 -12.50
N PRO A 75 6.44 16.30 -12.70
CA PRO A 75 7.10 17.07 -11.66
C PRO A 75 6.17 17.32 -10.46
N GLY A 76 6.75 17.86 -9.38
CA GLY A 76 6.05 18.23 -8.15
C GLY A 76 6.38 17.28 -6.99
N ARG A 77 6.53 17.85 -5.79
CA ARG A 77 6.85 17.10 -4.58
C ARG A 77 5.59 16.48 -3.98
N ARG A 78 5.67 15.20 -3.63
CA ARG A 78 4.52 14.36 -3.29
C ARG A 78 4.73 13.66 -1.95
N PRO A 79 3.65 13.46 -1.17
CA PRO A 79 3.67 12.56 -0.02
C PRO A 79 3.96 11.11 -0.48
N LEU A 80 4.63 10.33 0.38
CA LEU A 80 4.96 8.93 0.12
C LEU A 80 4.10 8.00 0.98
N VAL A 81 3.67 6.89 0.40
CA VAL A 81 2.97 5.82 1.11
C VAL A 81 3.65 4.48 0.83
N GLY A 82 4.13 3.82 1.89
CA GLY A 82 4.54 2.42 1.82
C GLY A 82 3.31 1.51 1.82
N LEU A 83 3.21 0.53 0.93
CA LEU A 83 2.07 -0.40 0.86
C LEU A 83 2.55 -1.85 0.99
N SER A 84 2.42 -2.42 2.19
CA SER A 84 2.90 -3.77 2.51
C SER A 84 1.82 -4.83 2.25
N HIS A 85 2.21 -5.92 1.58
CA HIS A 85 1.31 -7.03 1.25
C HIS A 85 1.19 -8.03 2.40
N GLY A 86 0.14 -8.86 2.38
CA GLY A 86 -0.04 -9.97 3.33
C GLY A 86 0.96 -11.13 3.13
N ASN A 87 0.91 -12.13 4.01
CA ASN A 87 1.72 -13.35 3.88
C ASN A 87 1.58 -13.96 2.47
N ALA A 88 2.69 -14.50 1.94
CA ALA A 88 2.73 -15.09 0.58
C ALA A 88 2.35 -14.13 -0.57
N GLY A 89 2.21 -12.84 -0.30
CA GLY A 89 1.81 -11.85 -1.29
C GLY A 89 2.92 -11.44 -2.25
N SER A 90 2.71 -10.33 -2.94
CA SER A 90 3.69 -9.72 -3.83
C SER A 90 3.59 -8.20 -3.80
N MET A 91 4.58 -7.51 -4.37
CA MET A 91 4.53 -6.07 -4.63
C MET A 91 3.38 -5.61 -5.55
N LEU A 92 2.59 -6.55 -6.11
CA LEU A 92 1.43 -6.27 -6.95
C LEU A 92 0.11 -6.73 -6.33
N SER A 93 0.10 -7.24 -5.08
CA SER A 93 -1.12 -7.74 -4.43
C SER A 93 -2.22 -6.67 -4.25
N HIS A 94 -1.82 -5.40 -4.20
CA HIS A 94 -2.70 -4.23 -4.04
C HIS A 94 -2.45 -3.19 -5.14
N HIS A 95 -2.21 -3.67 -6.37
CA HIS A 95 -1.81 -2.80 -7.49
C HIS A 95 -2.86 -1.74 -7.85
N ASP A 96 -4.14 -2.04 -7.62
CA ASP A 96 -5.26 -1.15 -7.88
C ASP A 96 -5.31 -0.02 -6.84
N THR A 97 -5.10 -0.35 -5.56
CA THR A 97 -4.95 0.63 -4.47
C THR A 97 -3.72 1.51 -4.69
N ALA A 98 -2.59 0.92 -5.05
CA ALA A 98 -1.39 1.68 -5.40
C ALA A 98 -1.62 2.62 -6.59
N SER A 99 -2.35 2.16 -7.61
CA SER A 99 -2.71 2.99 -8.78
C SER A 99 -3.69 4.12 -8.41
N ALA A 100 -4.66 3.86 -7.54
CA ALA A 100 -5.64 4.86 -7.09
C ALA A 100 -4.96 5.97 -6.29
N LEU A 101 -4.11 5.61 -5.32
CA LEU A 101 -3.30 6.56 -4.55
C LEU A 101 -2.33 7.33 -5.47
N ALA A 102 -1.64 6.66 -6.40
CA ALA A 102 -0.74 7.34 -7.33
C ALA A 102 -1.47 8.35 -8.23
N ARG A 103 -2.68 8.00 -8.69
CA ARG A 103 -3.55 8.90 -9.47
C ARG A 103 -4.04 10.08 -8.65
N ALA A 104 -4.25 9.90 -7.34
CA ALA A 104 -4.54 10.98 -6.41
C ALA A 104 -3.31 11.86 -6.08
N GLY A 105 -2.12 11.49 -6.56
CA GLY A 105 -0.91 12.30 -6.50
C GLY A 105 0.15 11.83 -5.50
N PHE A 106 -0.08 10.71 -4.81
CA PHE A 106 0.90 10.10 -3.89
C PHE A 106 2.02 9.38 -4.68
N LEU A 107 3.21 9.26 -4.07
CA LEU A 107 4.20 8.26 -4.47
C LEU A 107 3.99 7.01 -3.63
N VAL A 108 3.71 5.88 -4.26
CA VAL A 108 3.40 4.64 -3.53
C VAL A 108 4.49 3.61 -3.77
N VAL A 109 5.07 3.06 -2.70
CA VAL A 109 6.10 2.01 -2.79
C VAL A 109 5.59 0.71 -2.17
N CYS A 110 5.62 -0.36 -2.95
CA CYS A 110 5.11 -1.67 -2.57
C CYS A 110 6.29 -2.66 -2.50
N PRO A 111 6.90 -2.92 -1.33
CA PRO A 111 7.98 -3.89 -1.21
C PRO A 111 7.50 -5.33 -1.41
N MET A 112 8.38 -6.21 -1.88
CA MET A 112 8.21 -7.66 -1.88
C MET A 112 9.14 -8.26 -0.81
N HIS A 113 8.57 -8.67 0.31
CA HIS A 113 9.32 -9.06 1.50
C HIS A 113 10.09 -10.39 1.32
N PRO A 114 11.43 -10.42 1.50
CA PRO A 114 12.22 -11.65 1.42
C PRO A 114 11.78 -12.69 2.46
N GLY A 115 11.69 -13.96 2.05
CA GLY A 115 11.24 -15.05 2.91
C GLY A 115 9.74 -15.09 3.22
N ASP A 116 8.96 -14.12 2.79
CA ASP A 116 7.49 -14.16 2.90
C ASP A 116 6.81 -13.46 1.71
N ASN A 117 6.89 -14.09 0.55
CA ASN A 117 6.22 -13.69 -0.69
C ASN A 117 5.83 -14.92 -1.52
N PHE A 118 5.15 -14.71 -2.64
CA PHE A 118 4.63 -15.78 -3.51
C PHE A 118 5.68 -16.73 -4.09
N ARG A 119 6.97 -16.35 -4.10
CA ARG A 119 8.09 -17.18 -4.59
C ARG A 119 8.88 -17.84 -3.48
N ASP A 120 8.87 -17.26 -2.29
CA ASP A 120 9.70 -17.66 -1.16
C ASP A 120 8.96 -17.40 0.15
N GLN A 121 8.63 -18.48 0.85
CA GLN A 121 8.01 -18.46 2.18
C GLN A 121 8.93 -19.05 3.27
N SER A 122 10.25 -19.04 3.04
CA SER A 122 11.23 -19.64 3.96
C SER A 122 11.23 -19.07 5.38
N ARG A 123 10.68 -17.85 5.58
CA ARG A 123 10.53 -17.21 6.89
C ARG A 123 9.17 -17.38 7.51
N LEU A 124 8.23 -18.06 6.88
CA LEU A 124 6.88 -18.24 7.43
C LEU A 124 6.95 -18.82 8.85
N GLY A 125 6.46 -18.05 9.83
CA GLY A 125 6.50 -18.41 11.24
C GLY A 125 7.86 -18.34 11.94
N SER A 126 8.86 -17.71 11.31
CA SER A 126 10.12 -17.38 11.98
C SER A 126 10.01 -16.06 12.75
N PRO A 127 10.79 -15.86 13.83
CA PRO A 127 10.96 -14.54 14.45
C PRO A 127 11.38 -13.46 13.45
N ALA A 128 12.23 -13.81 12.49
CA ALA A 128 12.70 -12.89 11.46
C ALA A 128 11.56 -12.28 10.64
N LEU A 129 10.49 -13.04 10.34
CA LEU A 129 9.33 -12.49 9.63
C LEU A 129 8.75 -11.28 10.36
N PHE A 130 8.57 -11.38 11.68
CA PHE A 130 7.94 -10.35 12.51
C PHE A 130 8.85 -9.17 12.84
N LEU A 131 10.17 -9.39 12.83
CA LEU A 131 11.16 -8.36 13.15
C LEU A 131 11.63 -7.60 11.91
N ASN A 132 11.73 -8.26 10.76
CA ASN A 132 12.34 -7.69 9.56
C ASN A 132 11.35 -6.92 8.70
N ARG A 133 10.16 -7.49 8.47
CA ARG A 133 9.18 -6.93 7.54
C ARG A 133 8.78 -5.47 7.84
N PRO A 134 8.58 -5.05 9.10
CA PRO A 134 8.37 -3.62 9.41
C PRO A 134 9.51 -2.75 8.86
N GLY A 135 10.77 -3.09 9.20
CA GLY A 135 11.95 -2.33 8.76
C GLY A 135 12.15 -2.33 7.24
N GLU A 136 11.72 -3.39 6.55
CA GLU A 136 11.74 -3.46 5.09
C GLU A 136 10.80 -2.42 4.44
N VAL A 137 9.67 -2.08 5.04
CA VAL A 137 8.81 -0.98 4.55
C VAL A 137 9.54 0.37 4.65
N SER A 138 10.17 0.65 5.80
CA SER A 138 10.98 1.86 5.99
C SER A 138 12.16 1.92 5.02
N ALA A 139 12.84 0.79 4.78
CA ALA A 139 13.94 0.71 3.82
C ALA A 139 13.47 0.95 2.38
N ALA A 140 12.25 0.52 2.01
CA ALA A 140 11.66 0.80 0.70
C ALA A 140 11.37 2.30 0.52
N LEU A 141 10.82 2.96 1.55
CA LEU A 141 10.61 4.41 1.56
C LEU A 141 11.94 5.15 1.37
N ASP A 142 12.98 4.75 2.10
CA ASP A 142 14.31 5.35 1.99
C ASP A 142 14.94 5.15 0.61
N ALA A 143 14.71 3.98 -0.01
CA ALA A 143 15.20 3.70 -1.34
C ALA A 143 14.57 4.63 -2.38
N VAL A 144 13.27 4.91 -2.29
CA VAL A 144 12.59 5.89 -3.16
C VAL A 144 13.13 7.30 -2.94
N MET A 145 13.34 7.72 -1.69
CA MET A 145 13.88 9.05 -1.38
C MET A 145 15.34 9.24 -1.86
N ARG A 146 16.08 8.15 -2.07
CA ARG A 146 17.46 8.15 -2.57
C ARG A 146 17.57 7.87 -4.07
N ASP A 147 16.49 7.42 -4.71
CA ASP A 147 16.49 7.08 -6.13
C ASP A 147 16.64 8.34 -7.00
N PRO A 148 17.53 8.38 -8.00
CA PRO A 148 17.76 9.57 -8.81
C PRO A 148 16.52 10.11 -9.54
N LEU A 149 15.54 9.25 -9.84
CA LEU A 149 14.30 9.66 -10.50
C LEU A 149 13.29 10.22 -9.50
N PHE A 150 13.23 9.65 -8.30
CA PHE A 150 12.18 9.97 -7.32
C PHE A 150 12.63 10.92 -6.20
N ALA A 151 13.93 11.09 -5.95
CA ALA A 151 14.44 11.91 -4.85
C ALA A 151 13.95 13.37 -4.89
N SER A 152 13.79 13.95 -6.09
CA SER A 152 13.25 15.31 -6.25
C SER A 152 11.72 15.39 -6.16
N LEU A 153 11.04 14.26 -6.34
CA LEU A 153 9.58 14.11 -6.28
C LEU A 153 9.10 13.71 -4.90
N ALA A 154 9.96 13.08 -4.10
CA ALA A 154 9.65 12.57 -2.77
C ALA A 154 9.73 13.67 -1.71
N ASP A 155 8.70 13.76 -0.86
CA ASP A 155 8.71 14.61 0.32
C ASP A 155 8.99 13.82 1.61
N PRO A 156 10.17 13.99 2.23
CA PRO A 156 10.57 13.20 3.40
C PRO A 156 9.76 13.51 4.67
N GLU A 157 9.01 14.61 4.72
CA GLU A 157 8.23 15.01 5.89
C GLU A 157 6.78 14.51 5.86
N ARG A 158 6.36 13.94 4.72
CA ARG A 158 4.99 13.52 4.43
C ARG A 158 4.93 12.02 4.11
N LEU A 159 5.27 11.21 5.11
CA LEU A 159 5.30 9.75 4.98
C LEU A 159 4.09 9.10 5.65
N GLY A 160 3.45 8.16 4.98
CA GLY A 160 2.45 7.26 5.55
C GLY A 160 2.72 5.81 5.17
N ALA A 161 1.97 4.89 5.75
CA ALA A 161 2.03 3.50 5.36
C ALA A 161 0.65 2.83 5.42
N ALA A 162 0.40 1.92 4.49
CA ALA A 162 -0.76 1.05 4.48
C ALA A 162 -0.32 -0.41 4.38
N GLY A 163 -1.13 -1.34 4.88
CA GLY A 163 -0.82 -2.74 4.71
C GLY A 163 -1.99 -3.69 4.97
N PHE A 164 -1.93 -4.85 4.34
CA PHE A 164 -2.94 -5.90 4.43
C PHE A 164 -2.44 -7.10 5.21
N SER A 165 -3.24 -7.67 6.13
CA SER A 165 -2.90 -8.89 6.84
C SER A 165 -1.56 -8.77 7.57
N MET A 166 -0.53 -9.53 7.18
CA MET A 166 0.83 -9.33 7.71
C MET A 166 1.38 -7.92 7.45
N GLY A 167 1.08 -7.32 6.31
CA GLY A 167 1.40 -5.91 6.06
C GLY A 167 0.65 -4.96 7.00
N GLY A 168 -0.54 -5.34 7.47
CA GLY A 168 -1.27 -4.61 8.51
C GLY A 168 -0.56 -4.68 9.87
N TYR A 169 0.01 -5.83 10.22
CA TYR A 169 0.93 -5.96 11.36
C TYR A 169 2.15 -5.04 11.17
N ASP A 170 2.78 -5.08 9.99
CA ASP A 170 3.99 -4.31 9.69
C ASP A 170 3.78 -2.80 9.94
N VAL A 171 2.70 -2.23 9.41
CA VAL A 171 2.44 -0.79 9.56
C VAL A 171 1.99 -0.38 10.97
N LEU A 172 1.30 -1.26 11.70
CA LEU A 172 0.96 -0.98 13.11
C LEU A 172 2.22 -1.00 13.98
N VAL A 173 3.14 -1.93 13.74
CA VAL A 173 4.44 -1.96 14.44
C VAL A 173 5.26 -0.71 14.12
N LEU A 174 5.32 -0.28 12.86
CA LEU A 174 6.01 0.96 12.47
C LEU A 174 5.38 2.20 13.09
N ALA A 175 4.05 2.21 13.27
CA ALA A 175 3.35 3.28 13.97
C ALA A 175 3.58 3.28 15.49
N GLY A 176 4.30 2.29 16.02
CA GLY A 176 4.69 2.23 17.44
C GLY A 176 4.01 1.12 18.24
N ALA A 177 3.17 0.29 17.63
CA ALA A 177 2.60 -0.86 18.35
C ALA A 177 3.72 -1.80 18.81
N ARG A 178 3.63 -2.28 20.06
CA ARG A 178 4.63 -3.19 20.64
C ARG A 178 4.05 -4.60 20.74
N PRO A 179 4.34 -5.50 19.79
CA PRO A 179 3.82 -6.86 19.83
C PRO A 179 4.30 -7.60 21.08
N ASP A 180 3.37 -8.31 21.71
CA ASP A 180 3.62 -9.23 22.81
C ASP A 180 3.62 -10.66 22.26
N PHE A 181 4.81 -11.15 21.93
CA PHE A 181 4.95 -12.48 21.32
C PHE A 181 4.57 -13.62 22.26
N GLN A 182 4.48 -13.39 23.58
CA GLN A 182 4.00 -14.39 24.53
C GLN A 182 2.53 -14.77 24.28
N LEU A 183 1.78 -13.93 23.55
CA LEU A 183 0.41 -14.22 23.11
C LEU A 183 0.34 -15.30 22.01
N ALA A 184 1.47 -15.73 21.44
CA ALA A 184 1.50 -16.70 20.35
C ALA A 184 0.84 -18.03 20.74
N ASP A 185 1.07 -18.55 21.95
CA ASP A 185 0.49 -19.81 22.38
C ASP A 185 -1.05 -19.71 22.45
N ALA A 186 -1.58 -18.68 23.11
CA ALA A 186 -3.02 -18.45 23.21
C ALA A 186 -3.68 -18.18 21.85
N TYR A 187 -2.98 -17.54 20.90
CA TYR A 187 -3.47 -17.38 19.54
C TYR A 187 -3.58 -18.72 18.82
N CYS A 188 -2.55 -19.56 18.94
CA CYS A 188 -2.42 -20.80 18.18
C CYS A 188 -3.31 -21.95 18.69
N GLU A 189 -3.98 -21.80 19.83
CA GLU A 189 -5.00 -22.73 20.31
C GLU A 189 -6.36 -22.53 19.63
N ARG A 190 -6.55 -21.44 18.88
CA ARG A 190 -7.81 -21.16 18.17
C ARG A 190 -7.98 -22.06 16.94
N PRO A 191 -9.20 -22.49 16.61
CA PRO A 191 -9.49 -23.11 15.32
C PRO A 191 -9.09 -22.19 14.16
N GLY A 192 -8.53 -22.73 13.08
CA GLY A 192 -8.11 -21.94 11.92
C GLY A 192 -6.80 -21.16 12.11
N ALA A 193 -6.00 -21.50 13.12
CA ALA A 193 -4.74 -20.83 13.41
C ALA A 193 -3.80 -20.74 12.19
N LEU A 194 -3.15 -19.58 12.05
CA LEU A 194 -2.25 -19.27 10.94
C LEU A 194 -1.03 -20.19 10.89
N GLY A 195 -0.44 -20.32 9.70
CA GLY A 195 0.70 -21.22 9.43
C GLY A 195 1.93 -20.98 10.31
N PHE A 196 2.06 -19.81 10.95
CA PHE A 196 3.15 -19.54 11.89
C PHE A 196 3.08 -20.39 13.16
N CYS A 197 1.91 -20.97 13.49
CA CYS A 197 1.67 -21.67 14.75
C CYS A 197 2.48 -22.96 14.94
N ALA A 198 3.05 -23.50 13.86
CA ALA A 198 4.02 -24.58 13.93
C ALA A 198 5.28 -24.19 14.73
N ASN A 199 5.65 -22.91 14.71
CA ASN A 199 6.86 -22.37 15.34
C ASN A 199 6.56 -21.45 16.54
N ARG A 200 5.34 -21.53 17.11
CA ARG A 200 4.87 -20.62 18.18
C ARG A 200 5.79 -20.49 19.39
N ARG A 201 6.54 -21.55 19.75
CA ARG A 201 7.52 -21.48 20.85
C ARG A 201 8.71 -20.57 20.54
N ALA A 202 9.22 -20.63 19.31
CA ALA A 202 10.30 -19.74 18.87
C ALA A 202 9.81 -18.30 18.77
N ILE A 203 8.56 -18.12 18.30
CA ILE A 203 7.91 -16.81 18.26
C ILE A 203 7.75 -16.27 19.68
N ALA A 204 7.22 -17.04 20.62
CA ALA A 204 7.02 -16.62 22.01
C ALA A 204 8.32 -16.25 22.74
N ALA A 205 9.46 -16.81 22.32
CA ALA A 205 10.79 -16.46 22.84
C ALA A 205 11.42 -15.24 22.14
N THR A 206 10.72 -14.61 21.18
CA THR A 206 11.23 -13.45 20.45
C THR A 206 11.16 -12.20 21.32
N GLU A 207 12.26 -11.45 21.36
CA GLU A 207 12.32 -10.15 22.02
C GLU A 207 12.42 -9.05 20.97
N LEU A 208 11.74 -7.92 21.23
CA LEU A 208 11.91 -6.72 20.44
C LEU A 208 13.28 -6.09 20.71
N PRO A 209 13.92 -5.47 19.70
CA PRO A 209 15.14 -4.71 19.94
C PRO A 209 14.89 -3.54 20.92
N PRO A 210 15.93 -3.06 21.61
CA PRO A 210 15.83 -1.86 22.44
C PRO A 210 15.27 -0.68 21.63
N GLY A 211 14.21 -0.04 22.13
CA GLY A 211 13.51 1.04 21.42
C GLY A 211 12.40 0.59 20.48
N GLY A 212 12.26 -0.73 20.21
CA GLY A 212 11.24 -1.26 19.32
C GLY A 212 11.58 -1.08 17.84
N LEU A 213 10.55 -1.18 16.98
CA LEU A 213 10.67 -1.15 15.51
C LEU A 213 9.93 0.05 14.89
N ALA A 214 9.56 1.04 15.70
CA ALA A 214 8.79 2.18 15.23
C ALA A 214 9.59 3.02 14.23
N ASP A 215 8.92 3.53 13.20
CA ASP A 215 9.45 4.57 12.31
C ASP A 215 8.78 5.91 12.64
N PRO A 216 9.43 6.79 13.41
CA PRO A 216 8.83 8.03 13.90
C PRO A 216 8.52 9.04 12.78
N ARG A 217 8.94 8.78 11.54
CA ARG A 217 8.66 9.65 10.39
C ARG A 217 7.26 9.41 9.83
N LEU A 218 6.63 8.27 10.12
CA LEU A 218 5.28 7.99 9.66
C LEU A 218 4.26 8.89 10.37
N ARG A 219 3.53 9.67 9.57
CA ARG A 219 2.52 10.63 10.04
C ARG A 219 1.12 10.05 10.12
N ALA A 220 0.84 8.94 9.45
CA ALA A 220 -0.43 8.21 9.50
C ALA A 220 -0.28 6.79 8.95
N VAL A 221 -1.06 5.84 9.48
CA VAL A 221 -1.10 4.46 8.97
C VAL A 221 -2.50 3.93 8.74
N ALA A 222 -2.65 3.05 7.75
CA ALA A 222 -3.90 2.34 7.46
C ALA A 222 -3.69 0.83 7.43
N ALA A 223 -4.47 0.07 8.18
CA ALA A 223 -4.35 -1.39 8.23
C ALA A 223 -5.64 -2.07 7.74
N MET A 224 -5.51 -2.97 6.77
CA MET A 224 -6.60 -3.73 6.18
C MET A 224 -6.52 -5.17 6.68
N ALA A 225 -7.55 -5.64 7.39
CA ALA A 225 -7.60 -6.94 8.04
C ALA A 225 -6.25 -7.31 8.71
N PRO A 226 -5.71 -6.46 9.62
CA PRO A 226 -4.37 -6.68 10.15
C PRO A 226 -4.26 -8.02 10.87
N MET A 227 -3.11 -8.69 10.70
CA MET A 227 -2.74 -9.78 11.59
C MET A 227 -2.48 -9.20 12.98
N ASP A 228 -3.29 -9.61 13.95
CA ASP A 228 -3.35 -8.98 15.27
C ASP A 228 -3.00 -9.93 16.42
N ALA A 229 -2.41 -11.10 16.11
CA ALA A 229 -2.17 -12.18 17.05
C ALA A 229 -1.39 -11.77 18.31
N PHE A 230 -0.50 -10.78 18.17
CA PHE A 230 0.41 -10.32 19.22
C PHE A 230 0.04 -8.95 19.78
N PHE A 231 -1.15 -8.43 19.48
CA PHE A 231 -1.57 -7.13 19.97
C PHE A 231 -2.54 -7.26 21.15
N SER A 232 -2.05 -6.85 22.32
CA SER A 232 -2.87 -6.54 23.49
C SER A 232 -3.33 -5.08 23.46
N GLY A 233 -4.24 -4.69 24.35
CA GLY A 233 -4.59 -3.26 24.50
C GLY A 233 -3.37 -2.39 24.84
N ARG A 234 -2.44 -2.91 25.65
CA ARG A 234 -1.17 -2.25 25.96
C ARG A 234 -0.28 -2.11 24.73
N SER A 235 -0.24 -3.14 23.87
CA SER A 235 0.52 -3.13 22.61
C SER A 235 0.06 -2.02 21.69
N LEU A 236 -1.24 -1.71 21.66
CA LEU A 236 -1.84 -0.71 20.77
C LEU A 236 -1.82 0.71 21.36
N SER A 237 -1.83 0.83 22.69
CA SER A 237 -1.79 2.14 23.36
C SER A 237 -0.51 2.97 23.10
N THR A 238 0.52 2.36 22.50
CA THR A 238 1.79 3.01 22.17
C THR A 238 1.86 3.56 20.75
N LEU A 239 0.79 3.42 19.97
CA LEU A 239 0.69 3.96 18.61
C LEU A 239 0.83 5.50 18.64
N GLY A 240 1.77 6.01 17.84
CA GLY A 240 2.19 7.42 17.85
C GLY A 240 1.58 8.30 16.77
N CYS A 241 0.79 7.73 15.84
CA CYS A 241 0.16 8.48 14.76
C CYS A 241 -1.30 8.01 14.50
N PRO A 242 -2.11 8.80 13.78
CA PRO A 242 -3.45 8.42 13.38
C PRO A 242 -3.52 7.07 12.66
N VAL A 243 -4.54 6.28 12.99
CA VAL A 243 -4.77 4.95 12.42
C VAL A 243 -6.14 4.88 11.74
N LEU A 244 -6.16 4.28 10.55
CA LEU A 244 -7.36 3.87 9.84
C LEU A 244 -7.39 2.35 9.77
N LEU A 245 -8.53 1.73 10.10
CA LEU A 245 -8.70 0.29 10.07
C LEU A 245 -9.79 -0.09 9.07
N PHE A 246 -9.55 -1.16 8.33
CA PHE A 246 -10.57 -1.90 7.59
C PHE A 246 -10.60 -3.33 8.09
N ALA A 247 -11.78 -3.91 8.26
CA ALA A 247 -11.91 -5.32 8.63
C ALA A 247 -13.10 -5.96 7.93
N ALA A 248 -12.96 -7.24 7.60
CA ALA A 248 -14.03 -8.02 7.04
C ALA A 248 -14.95 -8.57 8.15
N GLU A 249 -16.27 -8.50 7.96
CA GLU A 249 -17.23 -8.95 8.98
C GLU A 249 -17.11 -10.45 9.28
N ARG A 250 -16.80 -11.25 8.26
CA ARG A 250 -16.69 -12.71 8.33
C ARG A 250 -15.26 -13.18 8.08
N ASP A 251 -14.27 -12.38 8.49
CA ASP A 251 -12.86 -12.72 8.30
C ASP A 251 -12.53 -14.10 8.88
N GLU A 252 -12.03 -14.98 8.03
CA GLU A 252 -11.72 -16.37 8.37
C GLU A 252 -10.25 -16.61 8.72
N ALA A 253 -9.39 -15.60 8.58
CA ALA A 253 -7.94 -15.72 8.76
C ALA A 253 -7.42 -14.92 9.96
N VAL A 254 -8.02 -13.76 10.24
CA VAL A 254 -7.68 -12.89 11.38
C VAL A 254 -8.94 -12.55 12.16
N ARG A 255 -8.81 -11.69 13.19
CA ARG A 255 -9.96 -11.26 13.98
C ARG A 255 -11.04 -10.58 13.11
N PRO A 256 -12.29 -11.07 13.11
CA PRO A 256 -13.39 -10.43 12.38
C PRO A 256 -13.72 -9.02 12.89
N ALA A 257 -14.37 -8.21 12.05
CA ALA A 257 -14.62 -6.79 12.32
C ALA A 257 -15.26 -6.53 13.70
N GLY A 258 -16.31 -7.27 14.08
CA GLY A 258 -17.00 -7.07 15.36
C GLY A 258 -16.16 -7.43 16.59
N GLU A 259 -15.13 -8.26 16.43
CA GLU A 259 -14.17 -8.53 17.50
C GLU A 259 -13.02 -7.50 17.52
N LEU A 260 -12.58 -7.03 16.35
CA LEU A 260 -11.58 -5.95 16.24
C LEU A 260 -12.11 -4.64 16.81
N GLU A 261 -13.40 -4.36 16.61
CA GLU A 261 -14.09 -3.20 17.17
C GLU A 261 -13.93 -3.10 18.70
N ARG A 262 -13.90 -4.24 19.40
CA ARG A 262 -13.70 -4.28 20.86
C ARG A 262 -12.32 -3.78 21.30
N LEU A 263 -11.34 -3.75 20.39
CA LEU A 263 -10.00 -3.21 20.66
C LEU A 263 -9.90 -1.71 20.38
N LEU A 264 -10.89 -1.08 19.73
CA LEU A 264 -10.84 0.35 19.40
C LEU A 264 -10.50 1.27 20.59
N PRO A 265 -10.97 1.02 21.83
CA PRO A 265 -10.57 1.83 22.98
C PRO A 265 -9.06 1.80 23.30
N SER A 266 -8.32 0.83 22.75
CA SER A 266 -6.87 0.71 22.89
C SER A 266 -6.08 1.39 21.77
N PHE A 267 -6.75 1.82 20.70
CA PHE A 267 -6.14 2.57 19.60
C PHE A 267 -6.13 4.08 19.90
N PRO A 268 -5.31 4.88 19.19
CA PRO A 268 -5.31 6.33 19.32
C PRO A 268 -6.72 6.94 19.14
N PRO A 269 -7.05 8.02 19.88
CA PRO A 269 -8.30 8.73 19.69
C PRO A 269 -8.50 9.15 18.22
N GLY A 270 -9.72 8.97 17.71
CA GLY A 270 -10.04 9.27 16.31
C GLY A 270 -9.72 8.13 15.33
N THR A 271 -9.22 6.98 15.80
CA THR A 271 -9.12 5.77 14.98
C THR A 271 -10.50 5.37 14.48
N ARG A 272 -10.62 5.16 13.16
CA ARG A 272 -11.86 4.72 12.52
C ARG A 272 -11.72 3.29 12.03
N LEU A 273 -12.76 2.50 12.21
CA LEU A 273 -12.89 1.15 11.69
C LEU A 273 -14.00 1.10 10.65
N HIS A 274 -13.65 0.67 9.44
CA HIS A 274 -14.59 0.35 8.37
C HIS A 274 -14.79 -1.15 8.32
N ALA A 275 -15.97 -1.61 8.75
CA ALA A 275 -16.36 -3.00 8.63
C ALA A 275 -16.97 -3.27 7.24
N VAL A 276 -16.44 -4.25 6.51
CA VAL A 276 -16.97 -4.67 5.21
C VAL A 276 -17.97 -5.80 5.44
N ALA A 277 -19.24 -5.50 5.25
CA ALA A 277 -20.35 -6.41 5.51
C ALA A 277 -20.28 -7.68 4.64
N GLY A 278 -20.52 -8.84 5.26
CA GLY A 278 -20.55 -10.14 4.59
C GLY A 278 -19.21 -10.66 4.02
N ALA A 279 -18.17 -9.82 3.95
CA ALA A 279 -16.91 -10.14 3.32
C ALA A 279 -16.02 -11.06 4.17
N GLY A 280 -15.13 -11.79 3.48
CA GLY A 280 -14.04 -12.57 4.08
C GLY A 280 -12.69 -11.86 3.93
N HIS A 281 -11.61 -12.51 4.37
CA HIS A 281 -10.27 -11.92 4.51
C HIS A 281 -9.72 -11.35 3.20
N PHE A 282 -9.91 -12.08 2.09
CA PHE A 282 -9.29 -11.75 0.80
C PHE A 282 -10.01 -10.67 0.01
N VAL A 283 -11.08 -10.08 0.55
CA VAL A 283 -11.80 -8.96 -0.08
C VAL A 283 -10.92 -7.73 -0.30
N PHE A 284 -9.81 -7.61 0.45
CA PHE A 284 -8.86 -6.49 0.37
C PHE A 284 -7.71 -6.72 -0.64
N LEU A 285 -7.67 -7.86 -1.32
CA LEU A 285 -6.76 -8.09 -2.44
C LEU A 285 -7.31 -7.46 -3.71
N ALA A 286 -6.42 -6.90 -4.55
CA ALA A 286 -6.82 -6.31 -5.83
C ALA A 286 -7.79 -7.22 -6.60
N PRO A 287 -8.88 -6.66 -7.19
CA PRO A 287 -9.85 -7.45 -7.94
C PRO A 287 -9.18 -8.32 -9.01
N CYS A 288 -9.50 -9.61 -8.98
CA CYS A 288 -8.86 -10.57 -9.87
C CYS A 288 -9.39 -10.45 -11.30
N GLY A 289 -8.48 -10.52 -12.27
CA GLY A 289 -8.87 -10.76 -13.67
C GLY A 289 -9.48 -12.16 -13.86
N PRO A 290 -10.18 -12.42 -14.98
CA PRO A 290 -10.84 -13.71 -15.24
C PRO A 290 -9.91 -14.92 -15.15
N GLU A 291 -8.66 -14.78 -15.61
CA GLU A 291 -7.65 -15.84 -15.56
C GLU A 291 -7.20 -16.14 -14.13
N GLN A 292 -7.00 -15.10 -13.30
CA GLN A 292 -6.67 -15.27 -11.88
C GLN A 292 -7.82 -15.91 -11.12
N ALA A 293 -9.05 -15.47 -11.39
CA ALA A 293 -10.25 -16.01 -10.74
C ALA A 293 -10.44 -17.52 -10.99
N LYS A 294 -10.02 -18.02 -12.17
CA LYS A 294 -9.99 -19.45 -12.47
C LYS A 294 -8.83 -20.17 -11.79
N ALA A 295 -7.64 -19.56 -11.76
CA ALA A 295 -6.43 -20.19 -11.24
C ALA A 295 -6.41 -20.30 -9.71
N VAL A 296 -6.92 -19.28 -9.00
CA VAL A 296 -6.88 -19.18 -7.54
C VAL A 296 -8.22 -18.70 -6.97
N PRO A 297 -9.33 -19.47 -7.17
CA PRO A 297 -10.67 -19.04 -6.80
C PRO A 297 -10.79 -18.64 -5.32
N ARG A 298 -10.05 -19.31 -4.42
CA ARG A 298 -10.01 -18.96 -2.99
C ARG A 298 -9.64 -17.50 -2.71
N LEU A 299 -8.77 -16.89 -3.51
CA LEU A 299 -8.33 -15.50 -3.32
C LEU A 299 -9.22 -14.50 -4.08
N CYS A 300 -9.99 -14.98 -5.05
CA CYS A 300 -10.63 -14.17 -6.07
C CYS A 300 -12.16 -14.20 -6.04
N GLN A 301 -12.75 -15.15 -5.32
CA GLN A 301 -14.19 -15.29 -5.15
C GLN A 301 -14.56 -14.91 -3.72
N ASP A 302 -15.43 -13.92 -3.61
CA ASP A 302 -15.97 -13.48 -2.33
C ASP A 302 -17.30 -14.19 -2.02
N PRO A 303 -17.74 -14.15 -0.75
CA PRO A 303 -19.06 -14.64 -0.37
C PRO A 303 -20.18 -13.99 -1.20
N GLU A 304 -21.30 -14.71 -1.35
CA GLU A 304 -22.47 -14.21 -2.06
C GLU A 304 -22.94 -12.86 -1.50
N GLY A 305 -23.22 -11.91 -2.41
CA GLY A 305 -23.64 -10.54 -2.06
C GLY A 305 -22.50 -9.55 -1.83
N VAL A 306 -21.24 -9.98 -1.84
CA VAL A 306 -20.08 -9.10 -1.72
C VAL A 306 -19.62 -8.65 -3.10
N ASP A 307 -19.67 -7.35 -3.36
CA ASP A 307 -19.10 -6.72 -4.55
C ASP A 307 -17.70 -6.15 -4.22
N ARG A 308 -16.65 -6.92 -4.54
CA ARG A 308 -15.26 -6.50 -4.30
C ARG A 308 -14.90 -5.21 -5.00
N GLN A 309 -15.43 -4.96 -6.20
CA GLN A 309 -15.11 -3.75 -6.95
C GLN A 309 -15.65 -2.51 -6.22
N ALA A 310 -16.90 -2.56 -5.77
CA ALA A 310 -17.50 -1.49 -4.97
C ALA A 310 -16.78 -1.30 -3.61
N VAL A 311 -16.37 -2.40 -2.95
CA VAL A 311 -15.55 -2.34 -1.73
C VAL A 311 -14.24 -1.61 -1.97
N HIS A 312 -13.54 -1.91 -3.06
CA HIS A 312 -12.27 -1.28 -3.40
C HIS A 312 -12.44 0.19 -3.78
N GLU A 313 -13.52 0.57 -4.48
CA GLU A 313 -13.82 1.98 -4.76
C GLU A 313 -14.00 2.80 -3.47
N ALA A 314 -14.77 2.27 -2.50
CA ALA A 314 -14.95 2.89 -1.19
C ALA A 314 -13.64 2.94 -0.38
N LEU A 315 -12.88 1.84 -0.38
CA LEU A 315 -11.59 1.73 0.30
C LEU A 315 -10.59 2.73 -0.27
N HIS A 316 -10.50 2.87 -1.59
CA HIS A 316 -9.59 3.83 -2.23
C HIS A 316 -9.96 5.26 -1.89
N ALA A 317 -11.24 5.62 -1.95
CA ALA A 317 -11.70 6.96 -1.59
C ALA A 317 -11.34 7.31 -0.15
N GLU A 318 -11.53 6.36 0.77
CA GLU A 318 -11.23 6.53 2.18
C GLU A 318 -9.73 6.61 2.48
N LEU A 319 -8.90 5.77 1.84
CA LEU A 319 -7.43 5.86 1.95
C LEU A 319 -6.90 7.20 1.41
N ILE A 320 -7.42 7.65 0.26
CA ILE A 320 -7.03 8.94 -0.33
C ILE A 320 -7.36 10.07 0.63
N ASP A 321 -8.60 10.13 1.11
CA ASP A 321 -9.02 11.17 2.06
C ASP A 321 -8.21 11.14 3.36
N PHE A 322 -8.00 9.95 3.93
CA PHE A 322 -7.21 9.78 5.14
C PHE A 322 -5.76 10.27 4.97
N PHE A 323 -5.07 9.84 3.92
CA PHE A 323 -3.70 10.28 3.68
C PHE A 323 -3.62 11.74 3.27
N THR A 324 -4.60 12.28 2.53
CA THR A 324 -4.65 13.72 2.22
C THR A 324 -4.81 14.55 3.49
N ARG A 325 -5.64 14.12 4.45
CA ARG A 325 -5.84 14.82 5.73
C ARG A 325 -4.58 14.83 6.61
N HIS A 326 -3.80 13.75 6.61
CA HIS A 326 -2.66 13.61 7.53
C HIS A 326 -1.29 13.88 6.92
N LEU A 327 -1.15 13.71 5.60
CA LEU A 327 0.08 13.99 4.86
C LEU A 327 -0.01 15.33 4.10
N GLY A 328 -1.21 15.92 3.99
CA GLY A 328 -1.46 17.09 3.16
C GLY A 328 -1.85 16.71 1.73
N ALA A 329 -2.57 17.61 1.07
CA ALA A 329 -2.97 17.42 -0.33
C ALA A 329 -1.72 17.32 -1.23
N PRO A 330 -1.67 16.33 -2.14
CA PRO A 330 -0.67 16.31 -3.20
C PRO A 330 -0.75 17.58 -4.04
N GLU A 331 0.39 18.04 -4.57
CA GLU A 331 0.40 19.21 -5.43
C GLU A 331 -0.52 18.98 -6.65
N PRO A 332 -1.36 19.97 -7.02
CA PRO A 332 -2.23 19.84 -8.18
C PRO A 332 -1.40 19.57 -9.43
N THR A 333 -1.93 18.72 -10.30
CA THR A 333 -1.24 18.41 -11.55
C THR A 333 -1.23 19.65 -12.45
N PRO A 334 -0.07 20.02 -13.05
CA PRO A 334 -0.01 21.12 -13.99
C PRO A 334 -0.90 20.90 -15.23
#